data_AF-A0AAV3UEV9-F1
#
_entry.id   AF-A0AAV3UEV9-F1
#
_cell.length_a   1.000
_cell.length_b   1.000
_cell.length_c   1.000
_cell.angle_alpha   90.00
_cell.angle_beta   90.00
_cell.angle_gamma   90.00
#
_symmetry.space_group_name_H-M   'P 1'
#
loop_
_entity.id
_entity.type
_entity.pdbx_description
1 polymer ?
#
loop_
_entity_poly.entity_id
_entity_poly.type
_entity_poly.pdbx_seq_one_letter_code
_entity_poly.pdbx_strand_id
1 'polypeptide(L)'
;MNVWGWIVLYVVLFAGLQLLIYRFLRSDEDSPLLQSTPSGPEGRAPDDIRKESVLEEFSETSTADPSIRPCPHCGTENGAEYTFCRECVEPLGVW
;
A
#
# COMPACT_ATOMS: atom_id res chain seq x y z
N MET A 1 20.32 -38.20 3.31
CA MET A 1 19.84 -36.81 3.47
C MET A 1 20.17 -36.36 4.89
N ASN A 2 21.24 -35.59 5.10
CA ASN A 2 21.69 -35.27 6.45
C ASN A 2 20.72 -34.23 7.06
N VAL A 3 19.89 -34.64 8.02
CA VAL A 3 18.82 -33.80 8.61
C VAL A 3 19.40 -32.51 9.18
N TRP A 4 20.58 -32.59 9.80
CA TRP A 4 21.34 -31.44 10.29
C TRP A 4 21.66 -30.41 9.20
N GLY A 5 21.96 -30.86 7.97
CA GLY A 5 22.21 -29.95 6.86
C GLY A 5 20.96 -29.15 6.47
N TRP A 6 19.79 -29.78 6.45
CA TRP A 6 18.51 -29.10 6.21
C TRP A 6 18.16 -28.14 7.34
N ILE A 7 18.39 -28.52 8.60
CA ILE A 7 18.18 -27.63 9.75
C ILE A 7 19.03 -26.37 9.61
N VAL A 8 20.33 -26.52 9.35
CA VAL A 8 21.24 -25.38 9.18
C VAL A 8 20.81 -24.51 7.99
N LEU A 9 20.43 -25.12 6.86
CA LEU A 9 19.92 -24.41 5.69
C LEU A 9 18.69 -23.55 6.05
N TYR A 10 17.70 -24.12 6.74
CA TYR A 10 16.49 -23.38 7.12
C TYR A 10 16.78 -22.26 8.10
N VAL A 11 17.67 -22.49 9.08
CA VAL A 11 18.08 -21.45 10.04
C VAL A 11 18.76 -20.29 9.31
N VAL A 12 19.67 -20.56 8.37
CA VAL A 12 20.36 -19.53 7.59
C VAL A 12 19.38 -18.78 6.69
N LEU A 13 18.49 -19.49 5.99
CA LEU A 13 17.47 -18.88 5.14
C LEU A 13 16.53 -17.97 5.94
N PHE A 14 16.06 -18.47 7.09
CA PHE A 14 15.17 -17.72 7.97
C PHE A 14 15.85 -16.49 8.56
N ALA A 15 17.09 -16.62 9.04
CA ALA A 15 17.86 -15.48 9.54
C ALA A 15 18.11 -14.43 8.44
N GLY A 16 18.41 -14.88 7.21
CA GLY A 16 18.56 -14.00 6.06
C GLY A 16 17.27 -13.25 5.70
N LEU A 17 16.13 -13.96 5.70
CA LEU A 17 14.82 -13.34 5.46
C LEU A 17 14.49 -12.30 6.54
N GLN A 18 14.70 -12.62 7.81
CA GLN A 18 14.52 -11.69 8.93
C GLN A 18 15.40 -10.45 8.77
N LEU A 19 16.65 -10.61 8.35
CA LEU A 19 17.58 -9.50 8.14
C LEU A 19 17.18 -8.62 6.95
N LEU A 20 16.64 -9.23 5.87
CA LEU A 20 16.07 -8.50 4.74
C LEU A 20 14.87 -7.67 5.18
N ILE A 21 13.91 -8.28 5.88
CA ILE A 21 12.73 -7.58 6.42
C ILE A 21 13.17 -6.43 7.33
N TYR A 22 14.09 -6.70 8.27
CA TYR A 22 14.64 -5.68 9.15
C TYR A 22 15.27 -4.53 8.37
N ARG A 23 16.07 -4.83 7.34
CA ARG A 23 16.69 -3.80 6.49
C ARG A 23 15.65 -3.05 5.67
N PHE A 24 14.60 -3.71 5.19
CA PHE A 24 13.55 -3.08 4.41
C PHE A 24 12.76 -2.09 5.26
N LEU A 25 12.26 -2.52 6.42
CA LEU A 25 11.60 -1.63 7.39
C LEU A 25 12.52 -0.49 7.79
N ARG A 26 13.79 -0.82 8.08
CA ARG A 26 14.79 0.19 8.46
C ARG A 26 15.11 1.19 7.34
N SER A 27 15.11 0.75 6.08
CA SER A 27 15.34 1.64 4.93
C SER A 27 14.15 2.56 4.67
N ASP A 28 12.95 2.14 5.04
CA ASP A 28 11.73 2.94 4.93
C ASP A 28 11.73 4.07 5.99
N GLU A 29 12.08 3.77 7.24
CA GLU A 29 12.29 4.80 8.30
C GLU A 29 13.51 5.71 8.04
N ASP A 30 14.55 5.21 7.35
CA ASP A 30 15.69 6.01 6.88
C ASP A 30 15.36 6.81 5.60
N SER A 31 14.18 6.66 4.99
CA SER A 31 13.70 7.62 3.99
C SER A 31 13.43 8.93 4.71
N PRO A 32 14.21 10.00 4.42
CA PRO A 32 14.04 11.24 5.13
C PRO A 32 12.60 11.71 4.93
N LEU A 33 11.87 11.82 6.04
CA LEU A 33 10.61 12.54 6.20
C LEU A 33 10.76 14.04 5.86
N LEU A 34 11.39 14.39 4.73
CA LEU A 34 11.82 15.72 4.33
C LEU A 34 11.69 15.94 2.82
N GLN A 35 10.53 15.63 2.25
CA GLN A 35 10.03 16.48 1.17
C GLN A 35 8.61 16.98 1.47
N SER A 36 8.41 17.34 2.74
CA SER A 36 7.40 18.32 3.13
C SER A 36 7.84 19.71 2.65
N THR A 37 7.39 20.12 1.47
CA THR A 37 7.23 21.54 1.15
C THR A 37 5.89 21.70 0.42
N PRO A 38 4.91 22.38 1.03
CA PRO A 38 3.61 22.60 0.44
C PRO A 38 3.72 23.71 -0.62
N SER A 39 3.49 23.37 -1.88
CA SER A 39 3.22 24.38 -2.91
C SER A 39 1.76 24.79 -2.78
N GLY A 40 1.57 26.05 -2.43
CA GLY A 40 0.30 26.68 -2.09
C GLY A 40 -0.75 26.77 -3.21
N PRO A 41 -1.85 27.49 -2.92
CA PRO A 41 -3.16 27.36 -3.55
C PRO A 41 -3.21 27.99 -4.93
N GLU A 42 -4.28 27.69 -5.67
CA GLU A 42 -4.89 28.41 -6.82
C GLU A 42 -5.07 27.52 -8.05
N GLY A 43 -6.32 27.34 -8.50
CA GLY A 43 -6.58 26.84 -9.84
C GLY A 43 -7.91 26.12 -10.06
N ARG A 44 -9.00 26.88 -10.12
CA ARG A 44 -10.22 26.66 -10.93
C ARG A 44 -10.39 25.29 -11.64
N ALA A 45 -11.47 24.59 -11.29
CA ALA A 45 -12.34 23.94 -12.29
C ALA A 45 -13.01 25.05 -13.17
N PRO A 46 -13.56 24.78 -14.38
CA PRO A 46 -14.05 23.48 -14.87
C PRO A 46 -13.82 23.20 -16.38
N ASP A 47 -14.36 22.05 -16.80
CA ASP A 47 -14.99 21.74 -18.10
C ASP A 47 -14.22 20.98 -19.22
N ASP A 48 -14.83 19.84 -19.54
CA ASP A 48 -15.14 19.31 -20.87
C ASP A 48 -14.01 18.94 -21.86
N ILE A 49 -13.61 17.66 -21.85
CA ILE A 49 -13.40 16.92 -23.11
C ILE A 49 -14.00 15.51 -22.94
N ARG A 50 -15.28 15.41 -23.27
CA ARG A 50 -15.87 14.39 -24.17
C ARG A 50 -14.90 13.33 -24.70
N LYS A 51 -14.96 12.12 -24.13
CA LYS A 51 -14.80 10.87 -24.90
C LYS A 51 -15.56 9.70 -24.27
N GLU A 52 -16.89 9.78 -24.35
CA GLU A 52 -17.70 8.66 -24.87
C GLU A 52 -16.93 8.01 -26.06
N SER A 53 -16.83 6.71 -26.27
CA SER A 53 -17.66 5.58 -25.85
C SER A 53 -16.93 4.33 -26.36
N VAL A 54 -16.35 3.51 -25.49
CA VAL A 54 -16.09 2.09 -25.80
C VAL A 54 -16.09 1.34 -24.47
N LEU A 55 -17.06 0.43 -24.32
CA LEU A 55 -17.30 -0.52 -23.22
C LEU A 55 -18.13 -0.01 -22.04
N GLU A 56 -19.40 0.26 -22.34
CA GLU A 56 -20.50 -0.16 -21.48
C GLU A 56 -20.36 -1.65 -21.09
N GLU A 57 -20.92 -1.94 -19.91
CA GLU A 57 -21.45 -3.25 -19.53
C GLU A 57 -20.43 -4.25 -18.95
N PHE A 58 -20.07 -4.07 -17.67
CA PHE A 58 -20.53 -5.00 -16.61
C PHE A 58 -20.18 -4.47 -15.21
N SER A 59 -21.20 -4.53 -14.35
CA SER A 59 -21.17 -4.36 -12.89
C SER A 59 -21.02 -2.95 -12.30
N GLU A 60 -22.20 -2.37 -12.10
CA GLU A 60 -22.70 -1.94 -10.79
C GLU A 60 -21.92 -0.77 -10.16
N THR A 61 -22.54 0.42 -10.13
CA THR A 61 -23.18 0.89 -8.89
C THR A 61 -22.52 0.32 -7.62
N SER A 62 -21.30 0.75 -7.36
CA SER A 62 -20.82 0.76 -5.99
C SER A 62 -20.92 2.21 -5.57
N THR A 63 -22.07 2.56 -5.00
CA THR A 63 -22.09 3.32 -3.75
C THR A 63 -20.70 3.21 -3.13
N ALA A 64 -19.96 4.32 -3.03
CA ALA A 64 -18.73 4.33 -2.27
C ALA A 64 -19.12 3.84 -0.88
N ASP A 65 -18.98 2.53 -0.67
CA ASP A 65 -19.34 1.89 0.56
C ASP A 65 -18.37 2.54 1.53
N PRO A 66 -18.83 3.27 2.55
CA PRO A 66 -17.94 3.86 3.54
C PRO A 66 -17.04 2.80 4.22
N SER A 67 -17.35 1.53 3.97
CA SER A 67 -16.56 0.36 4.31
C SER A 67 -15.30 0.16 3.47
N ILE A 68 -15.08 0.83 2.34
CA ILE A 68 -13.85 0.68 1.53
C ILE A 68 -12.97 1.94 1.64
N ARG A 69 -11.78 1.78 2.22
CA ARG A 69 -10.77 2.82 2.46
C ARG A 69 -9.50 2.53 1.66
N PRO A 70 -9.10 3.38 0.70
CA PRO A 70 -7.84 3.22 0.01
C PRO A 70 -6.67 3.51 0.96
N CYS A 71 -5.61 2.71 0.86
CA CYS A 71 -4.39 2.95 1.62
C CYS A 71 -3.71 4.25 1.14
N PRO A 72 -3.35 5.16 2.05
CA PRO A 72 -2.68 6.42 1.66
C PRO A 72 -1.26 6.23 1.13
N HIS A 73 -0.69 5.03 1.30
CA HIS A 73 0.68 4.74 0.90
C HIS A 73 0.78 3.99 -0.43
N CYS A 74 0.05 2.87 -0.58
CA CYS A 74 0.12 2.01 -1.77
C CYS A 74 -1.14 2.05 -2.65
N GLY A 75 -2.20 2.76 -2.22
CA GLY A 75 -3.46 2.86 -2.96
C GLY A 75 -4.34 1.62 -2.92
N THR A 76 -3.92 0.53 -2.27
CA THR A 76 -4.73 -0.68 -2.13
C THR A 76 -6.02 -0.40 -1.36
N GLU A 77 -7.14 -0.87 -1.87
CA GLU A 77 -8.45 -0.79 -1.21
C GLU A 77 -8.49 -1.71 0.01
N ASN A 78 -8.87 -1.18 1.17
CA ASN A 78 -9.01 -1.94 2.41
C ASN A 78 -10.43 -1.81 2.95
N GLY A 79 -10.90 -2.82 3.67
CA GLY A 79 -12.15 -2.71 4.42
C GLY A 79 -12.03 -1.76 5.64
N ALA A 80 -13.13 -1.22 6.14
CA ALA A 80 -13.15 -0.36 7.32
C ALA A 80 -12.85 -1.13 8.62
N GLU A 81 -12.91 -2.46 8.59
CA GLU A 81 -12.46 -3.33 9.66
C GLU A 81 -10.93 -3.39 9.81
N TYR A 82 -10.18 -2.96 8.80
CA TYR A 82 -8.72 -3.01 8.81
C TYR A 82 -8.13 -1.76 9.46
N THR A 83 -7.18 -1.97 10.37
CA THR A 83 -6.32 -0.91 10.93
C THR A 83 -5.03 -0.71 10.13
N PHE A 84 -4.60 -1.75 9.41
CA PHE A 84 -3.38 -1.80 8.59
C PHE A 84 -3.73 -2.20 7.16
N CYS A 85 -2.97 -1.72 6.19
CA CYS A 85 -3.15 -2.08 4.79
C CYS A 85 -2.86 -3.58 4.55
N ARG A 86 -3.73 -4.25 3.80
CA ARG A 86 -3.59 -5.67 3.43
C ARG A 86 -2.39 -5.98 2.53
N GLU A 87 -1.84 -4.98 1.86
CA GLU A 87 -0.70 -5.14 0.93
C GLU A 87 0.62 -4.67 1.55
N CYS A 88 0.70 -3.38 1.93
CA CYS A 88 1.94 -2.80 2.45
C CYS A 88 2.08 -2.84 3.97
N VAL A 89 1.03 -3.27 4.70
CA VAL A 89 1.03 -3.39 6.18
C VAL A 89 1.22 -2.05 6.91
N GLU A 90 1.20 -0.92 6.20
CA GLU A 90 1.25 0.41 6.82
C GLU A 90 -0.08 0.76 7.50
N PRO A 91 -0.04 1.58 8.57
CA PRO A 91 -1.23 2.01 9.28
C PRO A 91 -2.13 2.82 8.35
N LEU A 92 -3.42 2.52 8.35
CA LEU A 92 -4.41 3.27 7.56
C LEU A 92 -4.70 4.66 8.14
N GLY A 93 -4.20 4.96 9.35
CA GLY A 93 -4.44 6.22 10.05
C GLY A 93 -5.69 6.19 10.93
N VAL A 94 -5.73 7.07 11.93
CA VAL A 94 -6.91 7.37 12.75
C VAL A 94 -7.61 8.59 12.15
N TRP A 95 -8.91 8.51 11.95
CA TRP A 95 -9.74 9.58 11.37
C TRP A 95 -10.72 10.09 12.42
#